data_AF-A0A7C3VJY2-F1
#
_entry.id   AF-A0A7C3VJY2-F1
#
_cell.length_a   1.000
_cell.length_b   1.000
_cell.length_c   1.000
_cell.angle_alpha   90.00
_cell.angle_beta   90.00
_cell.angle_gamma   90.00
#
_symmetry.space_group_name_H-M   'P 1'
#
loop_
_entity.id
_entity.type
_entity.pdbx_description
1 polymer ?
#
loop_
_entity_poly.entity_id
_entity_poly.type
_entity_poly.pdbx_seq_one_letter_code
_entity_poly.pdbx_strand_id
1 'polypeptide(L)'
;MKTLGSVLAGFSASVLLASPAEWMVHRYMLHPKTRNFINRNSAIGHNDKHHGAYNGPAHYYRDITNEHEVIHFSKGDVALIHGVSAGIGYGIYKTLASRVYEEEGVGFVSGFIAGTAAYYAAYEILHHYMHDIGKRRLEINRVLGNVIQGEPDNNLRLSKPLLDDLCNEVELRVDARKELPYPDSLLERLSAQIAYNRTEAHEARTGLTNIRVADPAGALMVTTAEMLRREREHHDTLGAWGRLKYAGKRFIHRQMRNSPAFQYIDNHHFVHHRRFMQNLNVVFPLADVALGTQVKSSKEYLENEKAYWLCPNSPDVKKFELADSALLSVK
;
A
#
# COMPACT_ATOMS: atom_id res chain seq x y z
N MET A 1 -40.23 -6.22 -7.46
CA MET A 1 -39.46 -4.95 -7.55
C MET A 1 -39.17 -4.34 -6.18
N LYS A 2 -40.09 -4.36 -5.20
CA LYS A 2 -39.87 -3.80 -3.85
C LYS A 2 -38.68 -4.43 -3.10
N THR A 3 -38.52 -5.76 -3.16
CA THR A 3 -37.40 -6.48 -2.51
C THR A 3 -36.03 -6.08 -3.05
N LEU A 4 -35.87 -5.95 -4.37
CA LEU A 4 -34.60 -5.50 -4.98
C LEU A 4 -34.25 -4.07 -4.54
N GLY A 5 -35.24 -3.17 -4.49
CA GLY A 5 -35.05 -1.81 -3.99
C GLY A 5 -34.57 -1.77 -2.53
N SER A 6 -35.14 -2.62 -1.67
CA SER A 6 -34.74 -2.75 -0.26
C SER A 6 -33.30 -3.27 -0.13
N VAL A 7 -32.92 -4.27 -0.93
CA VAL A 7 -31.53 -4.79 -0.98
C VAL A 7 -30.55 -3.71 -1.43
N LEU A 8 -30.84 -2.98 -2.50
CA LEU A 8 -29.97 -1.91 -3.00
C LEU A 8 -29.85 -0.75 -1.99
N ALA A 9 -30.93 -0.42 -1.28
CA ALA A 9 -30.90 0.58 -0.21
C ALA A 9 -30.00 0.14 0.96
N GLY A 10 -30.15 -1.11 1.41
CA GLY A 10 -29.28 -1.69 2.44
C GLY A 10 -27.81 -1.70 2.04
N PHE A 11 -27.52 -2.12 0.82
CA PHE A 11 -26.16 -2.12 0.26
C PHE A 11 -25.55 -0.72 0.20
N SER A 12 -26.32 0.25 -0.28
CA SER A 12 -25.85 1.65 -0.38
C SER A 12 -25.59 2.24 1.00
N ALA A 13 -26.49 1.97 1.96
CA ALA A 13 -26.33 2.41 3.34
C ALA A 13 -25.06 1.83 3.99
N SER A 14 -24.76 0.54 3.77
CA SER A 14 -23.53 -0.04 4.32
C SER A 14 -22.27 0.52 3.69
N VAL A 15 -22.23 0.76 2.37
CA VAL A 15 -21.07 1.39 1.72
C VAL A 15 -20.79 2.79 2.26
N LEU A 16 -21.83 3.59 2.50
CA LEU A 16 -21.68 4.93 3.10
C LEU A 16 -21.17 4.88 4.54
N LEU A 17 -21.65 3.93 5.33
CA LEU A 17 -21.24 3.75 6.73
C LEU A 17 -19.92 3.00 6.89
N ALA A 18 -19.45 2.31 5.86
CA ALA A 18 -18.22 1.54 5.93
C ALA A 18 -16.97 2.43 6.07
N SER A 19 -16.96 3.63 5.48
CA SER A 19 -15.85 4.58 5.67
C SER A 19 -15.65 5.02 7.13
N PRO A 20 -16.66 5.55 7.85
CA PRO A 20 -16.48 5.85 9.28
C PRO A 20 -16.23 4.61 10.13
N ALA A 21 -16.81 3.45 9.79
CA ALA A 21 -16.54 2.20 10.51
C ALA A 21 -15.08 1.75 10.37
N GLU A 22 -14.56 1.74 9.15
CA GLU A 22 -13.16 1.45 8.85
C GLU A 22 -12.24 2.40 9.61
N TRP A 23 -12.52 3.71 9.57
CA TRP A 23 -11.74 4.72 10.31
C TRP A 23 -11.71 4.43 11.81
N MET A 24 -12.86 4.07 12.40
CA MET A 24 -12.95 3.73 13.82
C MET A 24 -12.16 2.48 14.17
N VAL A 25 -12.28 1.42 13.38
CA VAL A 25 -11.51 0.17 13.56
C VAL A 25 -10.03 0.48 13.45
N HIS A 26 -9.62 1.21 12.40
CA HIS A 26 -8.23 1.54 12.19
C HIS A 26 -7.68 2.38 13.35
N ARG A 27 -8.39 3.42 13.78
CA ARG A 27 -7.93 4.29 14.86
C ARG A 27 -7.94 3.63 16.23
N TYR A 28 -8.99 2.90 16.58
CA TYR A 28 -9.22 2.44 17.96
C TYR A 28 -8.92 0.97 18.19
N MET A 29 -8.84 0.16 17.12
CA MET A 29 -8.44 -1.24 17.22
C MET A 29 -7.03 -1.49 16.69
N LEU A 30 -6.62 -0.84 15.59
CA LEU A 30 -5.30 -1.05 15.02
C LEU A 30 -4.24 -0.10 15.56
N HIS A 31 -4.62 1.14 15.85
CA HIS A 31 -3.76 2.16 16.49
C HIS A 31 -4.25 2.60 17.89
N PRO A 32 -4.60 1.66 18.80
CA PRO A 32 -5.15 2.04 20.09
C PRO A 32 -4.12 2.75 20.96
N LYS A 33 -4.54 3.77 21.72
CA LYS A 33 -3.73 4.36 22.79
C LYS A 33 -3.40 3.35 23.89
N THR A 34 -4.32 2.41 24.15
CA THR A 34 -4.17 1.36 25.17
C THR A 34 -4.63 0.02 24.61
N ARG A 35 -3.81 -1.02 24.77
CA ARG A 35 -4.12 -2.37 24.31
C ARG A 35 -4.90 -3.14 25.37
N ASN A 36 -5.96 -3.82 24.95
CA ASN A 36 -6.78 -4.70 25.78
C ASN A 36 -6.99 -6.05 25.07
N PHE A 37 -7.71 -6.98 25.69
CA PHE A 37 -7.90 -8.32 25.13
C PHE A 37 -8.64 -8.34 23.78
N ILE A 38 -9.40 -7.29 23.43
CA ILE A 38 -10.15 -7.19 22.18
C ILE A 38 -9.25 -6.74 21.03
N ASN A 39 -8.43 -5.69 21.25
CA ASN A 39 -7.66 -5.05 20.18
C ASN A 39 -6.18 -5.43 20.14
N ARG A 40 -5.65 -6.12 21.17
CA ARG A 40 -4.21 -6.39 21.30
C ARG A 40 -3.63 -7.10 20.08
N ASN A 41 -4.30 -8.13 19.57
CA ASN A 41 -3.78 -8.91 18.46
C ASN A 41 -3.78 -8.11 17.15
N SER A 42 -4.87 -7.40 16.86
CA SER A 42 -4.98 -6.56 15.67
C SER A 42 -3.99 -5.38 15.73
N ALA A 43 -3.79 -4.77 16.91
CA ALA A 43 -2.78 -3.74 17.11
C ALA A 43 -1.35 -4.26 16.93
N ILE A 44 -1.02 -5.45 17.45
CA ILE A 44 0.31 -6.05 17.22
C ILE A 44 0.52 -6.37 15.75
N GLY A 45 -0.48 -6.97 15.08
CA GLY A 45 -0.40 -7.29 13.65
C GLY A 45 -0.22 -6.05 12.79
N HIS A 46 -1.00 -5.01 13.06
CA HIS A 46 -0.99 -3.81 12.24
C HIS A 46 0.01 -2.74 12.71
N ASN A 47 -0.10 -2.23 13.92
CA ASN A 47 0.79 -1.16 14.41
C ASN A 47 2.24 -1.64 14.58
N ASP A 48 2.49 -2.87 15.03
CA ASP A 48 3.87 -3.28 15.33
C ASP A 48 4.52 -3.99 14.15
N LYS A 49 3.87 -5.03 13.60
CA LYS A 49 4.42 -5.80 12.49
C LYS A 49 4.29 -5.05 11.16
N HIS A 50 3.08 -4.62 10.81
CA HIS A 50 2.82 -3.96 9.52
C HIS A 50 3.50 -2.61 9.42
N HIS A 51 3.28 -1.68 10.35
CA HIS A 51 4.02 -0.42 10.31
C HIS A 51 5.51 -0.59 10.55
N GLY A 52 5.95 -1.57 11.35
CA GLY A 52 7.38 -1.88 11.50
C GLY A 52 8.05 -2.33 10.19
N ALA A 53 7.37 -3.14 9.39
CA ALA A 53 7.82 -3.62 8.09
C ALA A 53 7.72 -2.56 6.98
N TYR A 54 6.87 -1.55 7.12
CA TYR A 54 6.62 -0.53 6.09
C TYR A 54 6.90 0.91 6.60
N ASN A 55 7.71 1.07 7.65
CA ASN A 55 7.93 2.36 8.33
C ASN A 55 8.60 3.41 7.41
N GLY A 56 7.96 4.58 7.22
CA GLY A 56 8.54 5.70 6.48
C GLY A 56 9.49 6.51 7.36
N PRO A 57 10.74 6.88 6.94
CA PRO A 57 11.19 7.19 5.58
C PRO A 57 12.38 6.36 5.05
N ALA A 58 12.90 5.38 5.79
CA ALA A 58 14.07 4.62 5.34
C ALA A 58 13.70 3.31 4.62
N HIS A 59 12.53 2.73 4.93
CA HIS A 59 12.24 1.33 4.60
C HIS A 59 10.75 1.05 4.32
N TYR A 60 10.08 1.89 3.51
CA TYR A 60 8.67 1.61 3.14
C TYR A 60 8.49 0.23 2.47
N TYR A 61 9.55 -0.43 2.00
CA TYR A 61 9.44 -1.76 1.43
C TYR A 61 10.32 -2.79 2.19
N ARG A 62 10.29 -2.83 3.53
CA ARG A 62 11.29 -3.57 4.32
C ARG A 62 11.14 -5.09 4.36
N ASP A 63 9.93 -5.64 4.34
CA ASP A 63 9.76 -7.09 4.57
C ASP A 63 8.67 -7.73 3.71
N ILE A 64 9.08 -8.71 2.91
CA ILE A 64 8.21 -9.49 2.02
C ILE A 64 8.02 -10.94 2.50
N THR A 65 8.71 -11.36 3.56
CA THR A 65 8.83 -12.77 3.99
C THR A 65 7.71 -13.23 4.92
N ASN A 66 7.00 -12.31 5.58
CA ASN A 66 5.85 -12.59 6.46
C ASN A 66 4.52 -12.02 5.94
N GLU A 67 4.40 -11.80 4.63
CA GLU A 67 3.29 -11.07 4.00
C GLU A 67 1.90 -11.42 4.54
N HIS A 68 1.57 -12.71 4.65
CA HIS A 68 0.24 -13.12 5.11
C HIS A 68 -0.07 -12.75 6.57
N GLU A 69 0.94 -12.69 7.45
CA GLU A 69 0.76 -12.26 8.84
C GLU A 69 0.70 -10.74 8.99
N VAL A 70 1.19 -10.02 7.98
CA VAL A 70 1.44 -8.58 8.03
C VAL A 70 0.30 -7.81 7.38
N ILE A 71 -0.32 -8.37 6.33
CA ILE A 71 -1.23 -7.63 5.45
C ILE A 71 -2.71 -7.94 5.70
N HIS A 72 -3.07 -9.18 6.04
CA HIS A 72 -4.46 -9.61 6.11
C HIS A 72 -5.03 -9.60 7.53
N PHE A 73 -6.30 -9.26 7.68
CA PHE A 73 -7.01 -9.50 8.94
C PHE A 73 -7.20 -11.00 9.22
N SER A 74 -7.35 -11.33 10.51
CA SER A 74 -7.66 -12.69 10.90
C SER A 74 -9.09 -13.06 10.49
N LYS A 75 -9.35 -14.33 10.18
CA LYS A 75 -10.71 -14.82 9.88
C LYS A 75 -11.71 -14.52 11.00
N GLY A 76 -11.24 -14.48 12.25
CA GLY A 76 -12.06 -14.12 13.42
C GLY A 76 -12.51 -12.65 13.37
N ASP A 77 -11.62 -11.74 13.01
CA ASP A 77 -11.95 -10.32 12.85
C ASP A 77 -12.98 -10.12 11.73
N VAL A 78 -12.84 -10.84 10.62
CA VAL A 78 -13.82 -10.81 9.52
C VAL A 78 -15.21 -11.24 9.99
N ALA A 79 -15.29 -12.37 10.71
CA ALA A 79 -16.57 -12.86 11.25
C ALA A 79 -17.21 -11.86 12.23
N LEU A 80 -16.40 -11.24 13.09
CA LEU A 80 -16.85 -10.20 14.01
C LEU A 80 -17.40 -8.97 13.27
N ILE A 81 -16.68 -8.49 12.25
CA ILE A 81 -17.11 -7.35 11.42
C ILE A 81 -18.48 -7.64 10.77
N HIS A 82 -18.67 -8.83 10.20
CA HIS A 82 -19.95 -9.21 9.59
C HIS A 82 -21.07 -9.31 10.62
N GLY A 83 -20.81 -9.88 11.81
CA GLY A 83 -21.78 -9.97 12.90
C GLY A 83 -22.24 -8.60 13.40
N VAL A 84 -21.29 -7.69 13.66
CA VAL A 84 -21.59 -6.30 14.06
C VAL A 84 -22.36 -5.57 12.96
N SER A 85 -21.97 -5.76 11.69
CA SER A 85 -22.63 -5.11 10.55
C SER A 85 -24.06 -5.59 10.36
N ALA A 86 -24.33 -6.88 10.57
CA ALA A 86 -25.70 -7.41 10.58
C ALA A 86 -26.55 -6.73 11.68
N GLY A 87 -25.99 -6.57 12.89
CA GLY A 87 -26.65 -5.88 14.01
C GLY A 87 -26.96 -4.40 13.71
N ILE A 88 -25.98 -3.66 13.18
CA ILE A 88 -26.15 -2.25 12.77
C ILE A 88 -27.20 -2.15 11.66
N GLY A 89 -27.10 -2.98 10.62
CA GLY A 89 -28.06 -3.01 9.52
C GLY A 89 -29.49 -3.28 10.02
N TYR A 90 -29.67 -4.21 10.96
CA TYR A 90 -30.96 -4.47 11.58
C TYR A 90 -31.47 -3.28 12.41
N GLY A 91 -30.60 -2.62 13.18
CA GLY A 91 -30.94 -1.41 13.93
C GLY A 91 -31.40 -0.26 13.04
N ILE A 92 -30.68 0.01 11.95
CA ILE A 92 -31.04 1.02 10.94
C ILE A 92 -32.37 0.65 10.28
N TYR A 93 -32.56 -0.63 9.94
CA TYR A 93 -33.82 -1.09 9.39
C TYR A 93 -34.98 -0.81 10.35
N LYS A 94 -34.88 -1.22 11.61
CA LYS A 94 -35.97 -1.06 12.59
C LYS A 94 -36.30 0.40 12.87
N THR A 95 -35.32 1.30 12.86
CA THR A 95 -35.49 2.71 13.22
C THR A 95 -35.91 3.61 12.05
N LEU A 96 -35.34 3.37 10.86
CA LEU A 96 -35.48 4.26 9.71
C LEU A 96 -36.20 3.57 8.55
N ALA A 97 -35.69 2.42 8.10
CA ALA A 97 -36.15 1.82 6.84
C ALA A 97 -37.53 1.15 6.97
N SER A 98 -37.91 0.66 8.15
CA SER A 98 -39.22 0.07 8.44
C SER A 98 -40.39 1.04 8.23
N ARG A 99 -40.12 2.36 8.19
CA ARG A 99 -41.11 3.40 7.90
C ARG A 99 -41.37 3.58 6.40
N VAL A 100 -40.46 3.06 5.56
CA VAL A 100 -40.47 3.23 4.10
C VAL A 100 -40.75 1.90 3.39
N TYR A 101 -40.29 0.79 3.96
CA TYR A 101 -40.46 -0.55 3.42
C TYR A 101 -41.45 -1.34 4.30
N GLU A 102 -42.58 -1.75 3.71
CA GLU A 102 -43.61 -2.57 4.36
C GLU A 102 -43.21 -4.05 4.50
N GLU A 103 -42.25 -4.51 3.68
CA GLU A 103 -41.75 -5.89 3.71
C GLU A 103 -40.82 -6.13 4.92
N GLU A 104 -40.77 -7.38 5.39
CA GLU A 104 -39.82 -7.81 6.41
C GLU A 104 -38.39 -7.40 6.04
N GLY A 105 -37.65 -6.84 7.01
CA GLY A 105 -36.35 -6.20 6.80
C GLY A 105 -35.22 -7.09 6.30
N VAL A 106 -35.53 -8.33 5.94
CA VAL A 106 -34.60 -9.30 5.37
C VAL A 106 -33.90 -8.70 4.15
N GLY A 107 -34.64 -8.08 3.21
CA GLY A 107 -34.04 -7.47 2.02
C GLY A 107 -32.98 -6.42 2.35
N PHE A 108 -33.33 -5.45 3.21
CA PHE A 108 -32.42 -4.39 3.62
C PHE A 108 -31.21 -4.94 4.38
N VAL A 109 -31.42 -5.83 5.36
CA VAL A 109 -30.35 -6.43 6.17
C VAL A 109 -29.41 -7.26 5.29
N SER A 110 -29.95 -8.07 4.38
CA SER A 110 -29.14 -8.83 3.42
C SER A 110 -28.31 -7.91 2.51
N GLY A 111 -28.91 -6.83 2.01
CA GLY A 111 -28.20 -5.81 1.25
C GLY A 111 -27.07 -5.15 2.05
N PHE A 112 -27.34 -4.81 3.31
CA PHE A 112 -26.37 -4.20 4.22
C PHE A 112 -25.16 -5.11 4.46
N ILE A 113 -25.41 -6.39 4.76
CA ILE A 113 -24.36 -7.41 4.92
C ILE A 113 -23.55 -7.55 3.62
N ALA A 114 -24.22 -7.65 2.46
CA ALA A 114 -23.54 -7.77 1.18
C ALA A 114 -22.65 -6.55 0.85
N GLY A 115 -23.12 -5.33 1.13
CA GLY A 115 -22.32 -4.12 0.91
C GLY A 115 -21.15 -4.00 1.89
N THR A 116 -21.32 -4.45 3.13
CA THR A 116 -20.20 -4.56 4.09
C THR A 116 -19.16 -5.54 3.59
N ALA A 117 -19.59 -6.73 3.15
CA ALA A 117 -18.70 -7.76 2.62
C ALA A 117 -17.93 -7.27 1.38
N ALA A 118 -18.62 -6.57 0.46
CA ALA A 118 -18.00 -5.98 -0.71
C ALA A 118 -16.98 -4.90 -0.36
N TYR A 119 -17.29 -4.02 0.60
CA TYR A 119 -16.37 -2.99 1.08
C TYR A 119 -15.12 -3.61 1.72
N TYR A 120 -15.33 -4.59 2.60
CA TYR A 120 -14.23 -5.29 3.26
C TYR A 120 -13.35 -6.04 2.26
N ALA A 121 -13.94 -6.70 1.27
CA ALA A 121 -13.19 -7.32 0.18
C ALA A 121 -12.39 -6.27 -0.61
N ALA A 122 -12.97 -5.11 -0.90
CA ALA A 122 -12.25 -4.01 -1.55
C ALA A 122 -11.07 -3.50 -0.70
N TYR A 123 -11.24 -3.37 0.62
CA TYR A 123 -10.17 -3.01 1.55
C TYR A 123 -9.00 -4.00 1.43
N GLU A 124 -9.27 -5.29 1.61
CA GLU A 124 -8.24 -6.34 1.59
C GLU A 124 -7.54 -6.41 0.24
N ILE A 125 -8.29 -6.34 -0.86
CA ILE A 125 -7.75 -6.38 -2.22
C ILE A 125 -6.84 -5.17 -2.47
N LEU A 126 -7.32 -3.96 -2.17
CA LEU A 126 -6.56 -2.73 -2.42
C LEU A 126 -5.29 -2.70 -1.57
N HIS A 127 -5.41 -2.99 -0.27
CA HIS A 127 -4.28 -3.02 0.66
C HIS A 127 -3.26 -4.09 0.25
N HIS A 128 -3.71 -5.30 -0.07
CA HIS A 128 -2.84 -6.37 -0.57
C HIS A 128 -2.05 -5.94 -1.81
N TYR A 129 -2.72 -5.38 -2.82
CA TYR A 129 -2.02 -4.98 -4.05
C TYR A 129 -1.08 -3.79 -3.87
N MET A 130 -1.33 -2.86 -2.93
CA MET A 130 -0.37 -1.78 -2.64
C MET A 130 0.97 -2.34 -2.18
N HIS A 131 0.94 -3.32 -1.30
CA HIS A 131 2.15 -3.96 -0.77
C HIS A 131 2.77 -4.93 -1.77
N ASP A 132 1.98 -5.77 -2.43
CA ASP A 132 2.48 -6.75 -3.40
C ASP A 132 3.12 -6.09 -4.63
N ILE A 133 2.54 -4.98 -5.12
CA ILE A 133 3.18 -4.13 -6.13
C ILE A 133 4.44 -3.47 -5.53
N GLY A 134 4.37 -3.03 -4.28
CA GLY A 134 5.50 -2.50 -3.53
C GLY A 134 6.71 -3.43 -3.48
N LYS A 135 6.50 -4.75 -3.40
CA LYS A 135 7.59 -5.75 -3.46
C LYS A 135 8.40 -5.66 -4.74
N ARG A 136 7.71 -5.59 -5.88
CA ARG A 136 8.36 -5.43 -7.19
C ARG A 136 9.06 -4.09 -7.31
N ARG A 137 8.44 -3.02 -6.80
CA ARG A 137 9.07 -1.71 -6.72
C ARG A 137 10.37 -1.78 -5.92
N LEU A 138 10.40 -2.46 -4.78
CA LEU A 138 11.62 -2.66 -3.99
C LEU A 138 12.72 -3.38 -4.76
N GLU A 139 12.39 -4.43 -5.50
CA GLU A 139 13.39 -5.16 -6.29
C GLU A 139 14.06 -4.25 -7.33
N ILE A 140 13.25 -3.46 -8.04
CA ILE A 140 13.73 -2.47 -9.02
C ILE A 140 14.55 -1.40 -8.33
N ASN A 141 14.02 -0.86 -7.23
CA ASN A 141 14.65 0.15 -6.40
C ASN A 141 16.05 -0.31 -5.98
N ARG A 142 16.20 -1.56 -5.53
CA ARG A 142 17.48 -2.16 -5.09
C ARG A 142 18.47 -2.26 -6.24
N VAL A 143 18.03 -2.77 -7.38
CA VAL A 143 18.90 -2.89 -8.56
C VAL A 143 19.34 -1.49 -9.01
N LEU A 144 18.42 -0.54 -9.11
CA LEU A 144 18.71 0.83 -9.52
C LEU A 144 19.67 1.52 -8.55
N GLY A 145 19.46 1.39 -7.25
CA GLY A 145 20.35 1.93 -6.22
C GLY A 145 21.77 1.36 -6.34
N ASN A 146 21.90 0.05 -6.53
CA ASN A 146 23.20 -0.61 -6.75
C ASN A 146 23.86 -0.14 -8.06
N VAL A 147 23.09 0.10 -9.12
CA VAL A 147 23.64 0.63 -10.37
C VAL A 147 24.16 2.06 -10.17
N ILE A 148 23.38 2.92 -9.50
CA ILE A 148 23.76 4.33 -9.28
C ILE A 148 24.96 4.46 -8.33
N GLN A 149 25.03 3.66 -7.27
CA GLN A 149 26.02 3.83 -6.20
C GLN A 149 27.13 2.76 -6.16
N GLY A 150 26.92 1.63 -6.82
CA GLY A 150 27.69 0.41 -6.61
C GLY A 150 27.31 -0.27 -5.30
N GLU A 151 27.90 0.19 -4.20
CA GLU A 151 27.68 -0.38 -2.86
C GLU A 151 26.59 0.38 -2.09
N PRO A 152 25.74 -0.32 -1.32
CA PRO A 152 24.74 0.33 -0.47
C PRO A 152 25.36 1.19 0.63
N ASP A 153 25.07 2.49 0.62
CA ASP A 153 25.51 3.44 1.65
C ASP A 153 24.35 4.00 2.49
N ASN A 154 23.13 3.52 2.26
CA ASN A 154 21.90 3.98 2.90
C ASN A 154 21.60 5.49 2.76
N ASN A 155 22.22 6.19 1.81
CA ASN A 155 22.12 7.65 1.69
C ASN A 155 21.47 8.15 0.40
N LEU A 156 21.45 7.37 -0.69
CA LEU A 156 20.67 7.75 -1.87
C LEU A 156 19.20 7.77 -1.53
N ARG A 157 18.51 8.77 -2.05
CA ARG A 157 17.10 8.97 -1.80
C ARG A 157 16.38 9.36 -3.09
N LEU A 158 15.26 8.71 -3.34
CA LEU A 158 14.35 9.08 -4.41
C LEU A 158 13.01 9.48 -3.77
N SER A 159 12.38 10.55 -4.25
CA SER A 159 11.00 10.81 -3.85
C SER A 159 10.10 9.63 -4.23
N LYS A 160 9.04 9.37 -3.44
CA LYS A 160 8.08 8.30 -3.79
C LYS A 160 7.51 8.46 -5.20
N PRO A 161 7.01 9.64 -5.64
CA PRO A 161 6.42 9.76 -6.97
C PRO A 161 7.42 9.47 -8.09
N LEU A 162 8.66 9.96 -7.97
CA LEU A 162 9.72 9.63 -8.93
C LEU A 162 9.98 8.13 -8.95
N LEU A 163 10.12 7.49 -7.78
CA LEU A 163 10.36 6.05 -7.70
C LEU A 163 9.21 5.26 -8.33
N ASP A 164 7.96 5.62 -8.08
CA ASP A 164 6.81 4.97 -8.68
C ASP A 164 6.83 5.08 -10.20
N ASP A 165 7.12 6.26 -10.74
CA ASP A 165 7.20 6.49 -12.18
C ASP A 165 8.37 5.69 -12.81
N LEU A 166 9.55 5.67 -12.17
CA LEU A 166 10.70 4.85 -12.58
C LEU A 166 10.36 3.36 -12.60
N CYS A 167 9.74 2.86 -11.53
CA CYS A 167 9.35 1.46 -11.43
C CYS A 167 8.31 1.10 -12.49
N ASN A 168 7.32 1.96 -12.73
CA ASN A 168 6.30 1.72 -13.74
C ASN A 168 6.90 1.67 -15.14
N GLU A 169 7.86 2.54 -15.47
CA GLU A 169 8.54 2.52 -16.77
C GLU A 169 9.45 1.29 -16.94
N VAL A 170 10.20 0.89 -15.91
CA VAL A 170 10.97 -0.37 -15.94
C VAL A 170 10.03 -1.55 -16.18
N GLU A 171 8.93 -1.61 -15.44
CA GLU A 171 7.94 -2.68 -15.51
C GLU A 171 7.21 -2.73 -16.86
N LEU A 172 6.93 -1.58 -17.47
CA LEU A 172 6.37 -1.49 -18.83
C LEU A 172 7.28 -2.19 -19.86
N ARG A 173 8.60 -1.97 -19.77
CA ARG A 173 9.59 -2.60 -20.66
C ARG A 173 9.76 -4.09 -20.38
N VAL A 174 9.74 -4.48 -19.10
CA VAL A 174 9.75 -5.89 -18.68
C VAL A 174 8.53 -6.62 -19.24
N ASP A 175 7.33 -6.03 -19.10
CA ASP A 175 6.08 -6.58 -19.64
C ASP A 175 6.09 -6.66 -21.17
N ALA A 176 6.60 -5.63 -21.85
CA ALA A 176 6.68 -5.59 -23.30
C ALA A 176 7.78 -6.50 -23.88
N ARG A 177 8.77 -6.90 -23.08
CA ARG A 177 10.01 -7.58 -23.50
C ARG A 177 10.72 -6.85 -24.64
N LYS A 178 10.71 -5.52 -24.58
CA LYS A 178 11.29 -4.63 -25.60
C LYS A 178 12.13 -3.55 -24.92
N GLU A 179 13.25 -3.24 -25.55
CA GLU A 179 14.00 -2.03 -25.25
C GLU A 179 13.24 -0.84 -25.85
N LEU A 180 12.72 0.01 -24.99
CA LEU A 180 12.06 1.26 -25.37
C LEU A 180 12.86 2.41 -24.76
N PRO A 181 13.04 3.54 -25.47
CA PRO A 181 13.68 4.72 -24.89
C PRO A 181 12.86 5.22 -23.69
N TYR A 182 13.54 5.66 -22.64
CA TYR A 182 12.88 6.28 -21.48
C TYR A 182 12.38 7.69 -21.82
N PRO A 183 11.24 8.14 -21.25
CA PRO A 183 10.79 9.51 -21.46
C PRO A 183 11.82 10.53 -20.95
N ASP A 184 12.13 11.56 -21.75
CA ASP A 184 13.11 12.58 -21.39
C ASP A 184 12.77 13.26 -20.07
N SER A 185 11.49 13.57 -19.83
CA SER A 185 11.03 14.17 -18.56
C SER A 185 11.32 13.31 -17.33
N LEU A 186 11.35 11.98 -17.48
CA LEU A 186 11.69 11.07 -16.39
C LEU A 186 13.21 11.04 -16.15
N LEU A 187 13.99 11.03 -17.24
CA LEU A 187 15.45 11.08 -17.18
C LEU A 187 15.93 12.39 -16.56
N GLU A 188 15.32 13.52 -16.92
CA GLU A 188 15.58 14.83 -16.33
C GLU A 188 15.29 14.84 -14.82
N ARG A 189 14.14 14.31 -14.40
CA ARG A 189 13.79 14.21 -12.96
C ARG A 189 14.75 13.33 -12.19
N LEU A 190 15.13 12.17 -12.74
CA LEU A 190 16.13 11.31 -12.10
C LEU A 190 17.50 11.98 -12.04
N SER A 191 17.92 12.67 -13.11
CA SER A 191 19.16 13.44 -13.14
C SER A 191 19.18 14.53 -12.07
N ALA A 192 18.11 15.32 -11.97
CA ALA A 192 17.96 16.36 -10.96
C ALA A 192 17.99 15.77 -9.54
N GLN A 193 17.33 14.63 -9.33
CA GLN A 193 17.33 13.94 -8.05
C GLN A 193 18.72 13.40 -7.70
N ILE A 194 19.47 12.83 -8.64
CA ILE A 194 20.85 12.37 -8.45
C ILE A 194 21.76 13.56 -8.13
N ALA A 195 21.64 14.67 -8.87
CA ALA A 195 22.39 15.90 -8.63
C ALA A 195 22.11 16.46 -7.23
N TYR A 196 20.84 16.50 -6.81
CA TYR A 196 20.46 16.89 -5.46
C TYR A 196 21.11 15.98 -4.40
N ASN A 197 21.09 14.66 -4.61
CA ASN A 197 21.73 13.74 -3.66
C ASN A 197 23.25 14.00 -3.58
N ARG A 198 23.92 14.40 -4.67
CA ARG A 198 25.34 14.79 -4.63
C ARG A 198 25.58 16.06 -3.83
N THR A 199 24.73 17.08 -3.97
CA THR A 199 24.95 18.40 -3.36
C THR A 199 24.54 18.44 -1.89
N GLU A 200 23.35 17.93 -1.54
CA GLU A 200 22.86 17.99 -0.16
C GLU A 200 23.40 16.86 0.74
N ALA A 201 23.91 15.77 0.19
CA ALA A 201 24.55 14.75 1.03
C ALA A 201 25.83 15.24 1.70
N HIS A 202 26.49 16.27 1.16
CA HIS A 202 27.78 16.72 1.68
C HIS A 202 27.69 17.48 3.01
N GLU A 203 26.57 18.16 3.31
CA GLU A 203 26.47 19.02 4.50
C GLU A 203 25.77 18.35 5.70
N ALA A 204 24.89 17.36 5.48
CA ALA A 204 24.11 16.74 6.56
C ALA A 204 24.18 15.20 6.62
N ARG A 205 24.75 14.51 5.62
CA ARG A 205 24.71 13.04 5.51
C ARG A 205 26.08 12.47 5.22
N THR A 206 26.92 12.42 6.25
CA THR A 206 28.25 11.80 6.18
C THR A 206 28.16 10.38 5.62
N GLY A 207 28.75 10.12 4.44
CA GLY A 207 28.91 8.77 3.91
C GLY A 207 28.40 8.50 2.49
N LEU A 208 27.76 9.46 1.80
CA LEU A 208 27.43 9.29 0.37
C LEU A 208 28.67 9.49 -0.49
N THR A 209 29.58 8.52 -0.50
CA THR A 209 30.92 8.69 -1.07
C THR A 209 31.01 8.33 -2.55
N ASN A 210 30.00 7.64 -3.12
CA ASN A 210 30.15 6.99 -4.42
C ASN A 210 28.88 7.01 -5.31
N ILE A 211 28.37 8.16 -5.76
CA ILE A 211 27.46 8.16 -6.92
C ILE A 211 28.29 7.96 -8.19
N ARG A 212 28.29 6.73 -8.72
CA ARG A 212 29.14 6.28 -9.84
C ARG A 212 28.60 6.69 -11.20
N VAL A 213 27.28 6.83 -11.33
CA VAL A 213 26.65 7.02 -12.64
C VAL A 213 26.35 8.50 -12.91
N ALA A 214 26.86 9.01 -14.01
CA ALA A 214 26.50 10.33 -14.56
C ALA A 214 25.38 10.24 -15.63
N ASP A 215 25.04 9.04 -16.09
CA ASP A 215 24.04 8.77 -17.13
C ASP A 215 22.80 8.03 -16.56
N PRO A 216 21.70 8.77 -16.26
CA PRO A 216 20.45 8.18 -15.80
C PRO A 216 19.84 7.15 -16.76
N ALA A 217 20.00 7.34 -18.08
CA ALA A 217 19.43 6.44 -19.07
C ALA A 217 20.14 5.09 -19.04
N GLY A 218 21.48 5.09 -19.04
CA GLY A 218 22.28 3.88 -18.86
C GLY A 218 21.95 3.14 -17.56
N ALA A 219 21.77 3.87 -16.45
CA ALA A 219 21.39 3.25 -15.18
C ALA A 219 20.06 2.47 -15.26
N LEU A 220 19.05 3.08 -15.91
CA LEU A 220 17.75 2.45 -16.09
C LEU A 220 17.79 1.29 -17.10
N MET A 221 18.60 1.39 -18.15
CA MET A 221 18.79 0.28 -19.10
C MET A 221 19.39 -0.95 -18.41
N VAL A 222 20.45 -0.78 -17.61
CA VAL A 222 21.05 -1.88 -16.83
C VAL A 222 20.02 -2.46 -15.85
N THR A 223 19.26 -1.60 -15.18
CA THR A 223 18.19 -2.02 -14.28
C THR A 223 17.13 -2.85 -15.00
N THR A 224 16.66 -2.42 -16.16
CA THR A 224 15.70 -3.19 -16.98
C THR A 224 16.24 -4.53 -17.42
N ALA A 225 17.49 -4.56 -17.89
CA ALA A 225 18.12 -5.80 -18.34
C ALA A 225 18.19 -6.84 -17.22
N GLU A 226 18.57 -6.41 -16.01
CA GLU A 226 18.60 -7.27 -14.82
C GLU A 226 17.20 -7.74 -14.41
N MET A 227 16.20 -6.86 -14.42
CA MET A 227 14.82 -7.25 -14.11
C MET A 227 14.24 -8.21 -15.16
N LEU A 228 14.53 -8.01 -16.45
CA LEU A 228 14.18 -8.94 -17.53
C LEU A 228 14.84 -10.31 -17.34
N ARG A 229 16.11 -10.35 -16.89
CA ARG A 229 16.81 -11.60 -16.59
C ARG A 229 16.12 -12.37 -15.47
N ARG A 230 15.84 -11.70 -14.34
CA ARG A 230 15.11 -12.31 -13.20
C ARG A 230 13.72 -12.79 -13.59
N GLU A 231 13.03 -12.02 -14.41
CA GLU A 231 11.71 -12.37 -14.91
C GLU A 231 11.72 -13.67 -15.72
N ARG A 232 12.73 -13.83 -16.60
CA ARG A 232 12.92 -15.07 -17.38
C ARG A 232 13.24 -16.24 -16.45
N GLU A 233 14.18 -16.07 -15.53
CA GLU A 233 14.55 -17.12 -14.57
C GLU A 233 13.36 -17.59 -13.75
N HIS A 234 12.57 -16.66 -13.19
CA HIS A 234 11.37 -17.03 -12.46
C HIS A 234 10.36 -17.76 -13.35
N HIS A 235 10.09 -17.23 -14.55
CA HIS A 235 9.16 -17.85 -15.50
C HIS A 235 9.59 -19.27 -15.92
N ASP A 236 10.88 -19.53 -16.05
CA ASP A 236 11.42 -20.83 -16.41
C ASP A 236 11.25 -21.87 -15.29
N THR A 237 11.20 -21.43 -14.03
CA THR A 237 10.86 -22.32 -12.89
C THR A 237 9.38 -22.71 -12.83
N LEU A 238 8.49 -21.99 -13.52
CA LEU A 238 7.04 -22.21 -13.44
C LEU A 238 6.56 -23.24 -14.47
N GLY A 239 5.75 -24.20 -14.01
CA GLY A 239 4.93 -25.05 -14.89
C GLY A 239 3.79 -24.29 -15.58
N ALA A 240 3.06 -24.93 -16.51
CA ALA A 240 2.02 -24.28 -17.32
C ALA A 240 0.97 -23.51 -16.50
N TRP A 241 0.44 -24.14 -15.44
CA TRP A 241 -0.52 -23.49 -14.54
C TRP A 241 0.11 -22.32 -13.76
N GLY A 242 1.36 -22.46 -13.34
CA GLY A 242 2.11 -21.38 -12.68
C GLY A 242 2.25 -20.16 -13.59
N ARG A 243 2.62 -20.38 -14.85
CA ARG A 243 2.75 -19.32 -15.87
C ARG A 243 1.42 -18.61 -16.12
N LEU A 244 0.30 -19.34 -16.19
CA LEU A 244 -1.03 -18.75 -16.36
C LEU A 244 -1.43 -17.87 -15.18
N LYS A 245 -1.28 -18.36 -13.94
CA LYS A 245 -1.55 -17.59 -12.72
C LYS A 245 -0.69 -16.34 -12.66
N TYR A 246 0.60 -16.50 -12.97
CA TYR A 246 1.56 -15.42 -12.99
C TYR A 246 1.18 -14.36 -14.03
N ALA A 247 0.83 -14.75 -15.26
CA ALA A 247 0.37 -13.83 -16.29
C ALA A 247 -0.90 -13.05 -15.86
N GLY A 248 -1.86 -13.73 -15.20
CA GLY A 248 -3.04 -13.08 -14.62
C GLY A 248 -2.68 -12.06 -13.54
N LYS A 249 -1.79 -12.42 -12.62
CA LYS A 249 -1.26 -11.50 -11.59
C LYS A 249 -0.59 -10.28 -12.24
N ARG A 250 0.27 -10.48 -13.23
CA ARG A 250 0.94 -9.40 -13.98
C ARG A 250 -0.05 -8.48 -14.67
N PHE A 251 -1.09 -9.03 -15.28
CA PHE A 251 -2.17 -8.24 -15.87
C PHE A 251 -2.84 -7.34 -14.83
N ILE A 252 -3.20 -7.86 -13.66
CA ILE A 252 -3.82 -7.09 -12.57
C ILE A 252 -2.87 -6.00 -12.07
N HIS A 253 -1.60 -6.33 -11.83
CA HIS A 253 -0.59 -5.36 -11.40
C HIS A 253 -0.50 -4.19 -12.37
N ARG A 254 -0.49 -4.48 -13.68
CA ARG A 254 -0.47 -3.44 -14.72
C ARG A 254 -1.72 -2.56 -14.67
N GLN A 255 -2.91 -3.13 -14.51
CA GLN A 255 -4.14 -2.33 -14.39
C GLN A 255 -4.12 -1.44 -13.14
N MET A 256 -3.73 -1.99 -11.98
CA MET A 256 -3.66 -1.24 -10.72
C MET A 256 -2.62 -0.12 -10.80
N ARG A 257 -1.40 -0.40 -11.25
CA ARG A 257 -0.33 0.60 -11.38
C ARG A 257 -0.71 1.76 -12.30
N ASN A 258 -1.51 1.51 -13.33
CA ASN A 258 -1.93 2.54 -14.29
C ASN A 258 -3.23 3.25 -13.88
N SER A 259 -3.93 2.79 -12.84
CA SER A 259 -5.17 3.39 -12.36
C SER A 259 -4.87 4.64 -11.51
N PRO A 260 -5.34 5.84 -11.90
CA PRO A 260 -5.16 7.04 -11.08
C PRO A 260 -5.80 6.92 -9.69
N ALA A 261 -6.93 6.22 -9.59
CA ALA A 261 -7.60 5.96 -8.32
C ALA A 261 -6.73 5.08 -7.40
N PHE A 262 -6.14 4.02 -7.94
CA PHE A 262 -5.23 3.17 -7.17
C PHE A 262 -3.97 3.92 -6.75
N GLN A 263 -3.37 4.72 -7.65
CA GLN A 263 -2.22 5.56 -7.32
C GLN A 263 -2.53 6.57 -6.20
N TYR A 264 -3.71 7.17 -6.22
CA TYR A 264 -4.16 8.07 -5.16
C TYR A 264 -4.25 7.35 -3.81
N ILE A 265 -4.88 6.18 -3.76
CA ILE A 265 -5.00 5.43 -2.52
C ILE A 265 -3.65 4.87 -2.06
N ASP A 266 -2.79 4.38 -2.97
CA ASP A 266 -1.43 3.94 -2.63
C ASP A 266 -0.62 5.07 -1.99
N ASN A 267 -0.72 6.29 -2.52
CA ASN A 267 -0.11 7.47 -1.91
C ASN A 267 -0.75 7.84 -0.56
N HIS A 268 -2.08 7.76 -0.45
CA HIS A 268 -2.82 8.02 0.78
C HIS A 268 -2.36 7.07 1.90
N HIS A 269 -2.27 5.77 1.57
CA HIS A 269 -1.81 4.70 2.45
C HIS A 269 -0.33 4.80 2.80
N PHE A 270 0.50 5.27 1.86
CA PHE A 270 1.90 5.57 2.14
C PHE A 270 2.08 6.70 3.16
N VAL A 271 1.25 7.76 3.10
CA VAL A 271 1.27 8.82 4.11
C VAL A 271 0.87 8.25 5.48
N HIS A 272 -0.11 7.35 5.52
CA HIS A 272 -0.53 6.66 6.73
C HIS A 272 0.62 5.86 7.36
N HIS A 273 1.38 5.09 6.56
CA HIS A 273 2.58 4.37 6.99
C HIS A 273 3.72 5.22 7.52
N ARG A 274 3.63 6.52 7.33
CA ARG A 274 4.59 7.47 7.87
C ARG A 274 4.03 8.20 9.08
N ARG A 275 2.73 8.47 9.07
CA ARG A 275 2.00 9.21 10.09
C ARG A 275 0.83 8.35 10.51
N PHE A 276 1.09 7.41 11.40
CA PHE A 276 0.18 6.31 11.76
C PHE A 276 -1.23 6.72 12.19
N MET A 277 -1.44 7.98 12.57
CA MET A 277 -2.75 8.53 12.99
C MET A 277 -3.43 9.41 11.92
N GLN A 278 -2.92 9.42 10.69
CA GLN A 278 -3.44 10.16 9.54
C GLN A 278 -3.78 9.19 8.41
N ASN A 279 -4.68 9.59 7.50
CA ASN A 279 -5.05 8.81 6.32
C ASN A 279 -5.50 7.37 6.65
N LEU A 280 -6.40 7.24 7.62
CA LEU A 280 -6.81 5.96 8.21
C LEU A 280 -7.75 5.15 7.31
N ASN A 281 -8.45 5.76 6.36
CA ASN A 281 -9.23 5.01 5.38
C ASN A 281 -8.38 4.56 4.20
N VAL A 282 -8.51 3.31 3.81
CA VAL A 282 -7.91 2.70 2.62
C VAL A 282 -8.90 2.73 1.45
N VAL A 283 -10.19 2.43 1.61
CA VAL A 283 -11.10 2.34 0.44
C VAL A 283 -11.63 3.71 0.03
N PHE A 284 -12.41 4.35 0.92
CA PHE A 284 -12.96 5.69 0.69
C PHE A 284 -12.59 6.61 1.86
N PRO A 285 -11.82 7.70 1.62
CA PRO A 285 -11.35 8.59 2.68
C PRO A 285 -12.39 9.62 3.14
N LEU A 286 -13.68 9.25 3.15
CA LEU A 286 -14.76 10.15 3.56
C LEU A 286 -14.64 10.51 5.05
N ALA A 287 -14.36 9.52 5.91
CA ALA A 287 -14.18 9.78 7.33
C ALA A 287 -12.86 10.50 7.64
N ASP A 288 -11.78 10.24 6.89
CA ASP A 288 -10.57 11.05 6.98
C ASP A 288 -10.81 12.54 6.71
N VAL A 289 -11.61 12.84 5.68
CA VAL A 289 -12.03 14.23 5.37
C VAL A 289 -12.89 14.78 6.50
N ALA A 290 -13.95 14.07 6.87
CA ALA A 290 -14.95 14.55 7.83
C ALA A 290 -14.39 14.74 9.25
N LEU A 291 -13.42 13.92 9.65
CA LEU A 291 -12.82 13.92 11.00
C LEU A 291 -11.46 14.62 11.04
N GLY A 292 -11.01 15.19 9.92
CA GLY A 292 -9.78 15.98 9.84
C GLY A 292 -8.49 15.16 10.01
N THR A 293 -8.51 13.86 9.69
CA THR A 293 -7.30 13.01 9.67
C THR A 293 -6.67 12.89 8.29
N GLN A 294 -7.29 13.48 7.26
CA GLN A 294 -6.72 13.52 5.91
C GLN A 294 -5.53 14.48 5.82
N VAL A 295 -4.44 13.98 5.27
CA VAL A 295 -3.28 14.75 4.80
C VAL A 295 -3.10 14.53 3.32
N LYS A 296 -2.69 15.59 2.64
CA LYS A 296 -2.44 15.60 1.20
C LYS A 296 -1.48 14.48 0.82
N SER A 297 -1.82 13.78 -0.26
CA SER A 297 -1.07 12.65 -0.80
C SER A 297 -0.93 12.73 -2.33
N SER A 298 -1.14 13.92 -2.91
CA SER A 298 -0.91 14.14 -4.34
C SER A 298 0.56 13.94 -4.69
N LYS A 299 0.85 13.53 -5.93
CA LYS A 299 2.23 13.38 -6.43
C LYS A 299 3.03 14.66 -6.20
N GLU A 300 2.46 15.81 -6.55
CA GLU A 300 3.09 17.13 -6.34
C GLU A 300 3.44 17.39 -4.88
N TYR A 301 2.51 17.13 -3.95
CA TYR A 301 2.76 17.32 -2.52
C TYR A 301 3.88 16.39 -2.01
N LEU A 302 3.85 15.12 -2.42
CA LEU A 302 4.87 14.14 -2.01
C LEU A 302 6.25 14.43 -2.59
N GLU A 303 6.32 14.99 -3.81
CA GLU A 303 7.56 15.44 -4.43
C GLU A 303 8.17 16.62 -3.66
N ASN A 304 7.33 17.61 -3.35
CA ASN A 304 7.76 18.89 -2.74
C ASN A 304 8.18 18.77 -1.27
N GLU A 305 7.49 17.93 -0.49
CA GLU A 305 7.73 17.84 0.95
C GLU A 305 9.12 17.31 1.31
N LYS A 306 9.85 16.68 0.37
CA LYS A 306 11.18 16.01 0.51
C LYS A 306 11.30 14.97 1.63
N ALA A 307 10.30 14.91 2.48
CA ALA A 307 10.22 14.11 3.65
C ALA A 307 9.96 12.65 3.21
N TYR A 308 9.31 12.44 2.05
CA TYR A 308 8.81 11.16 1.55
C TYR A 308 9.83 10.41 0.67
N TRP A 309 11.09 10.52 1.06
CA TRP A 309 12.23 10.08 0.27
C TRP A 309 12.67 8.69 0.70
N LEU A 310 12.74 7.76 -0.24
CA LEU A 310 13.00 6.33 -0.01
C LEU A 310 14.42 5.97 -0.38
N CYS A 311 15.04 5.08 0.41
CA CYS A 311 16.37 4.56 0.13
C CYS A 311 16.28 3.43 -0.90
N PRO A 312 16.90 3.57 -2.09
CA PRO A 312 16.72 2.58 -3.14
C PRO A 312 17.33 1.22 -2.83
N ASN A 313 18.36 1.20 -2.02
CA ASN A 313 19.22 0.07 -1.70
C ASN A 313 19.23 -0.25 -0.20
N SER A 314 18.09 -0.08 0.49
CA SER A 314 17.95 -0.50 1.88
C SER A 314 18.43 -1.97 2.05
N PRO A 315 19.42 -2.26 2.93
CA PRO A 315 20.05 -3.57 3.10
C PRO A 315 19.16 -4.62 3.75
N ASP A 316 17.98 -4.22 4.21
CA ASP A 316 17.08 -5.08 4.96
C ASP A 316 16.30 -6.01 4.03
N VAL A 317 16.91 -7.16 3.75
CA VAL A 317 16.25 -8.37 3.23
C VAL A 317 16.03 -9.42 4.32
N LYS A 318 16.41 -9.11 5.57
CA LYS A 318 16.15 -9.99 6.71
C LYS A 318 14.68 -9.90 7.08
N LYS A 319 14.12 -11.06 7.45
CA LYS A 319 12.79 -11.17 8.04
C LYS A 319 12.63 -10.13 9.14
N PHE A 320 11.54 -9.36 9.13
CA PHE A 320 11.25 -8.44 10.19
C PHE A 320 10.93 -9.26 11.45
N GLU A 321 11.80 -9.12 12.44
CA GLU A 321 11.59 -9.62 13.78
C GLU A 321 11.29 -8.42 14.66
N LEU A 322 10.18 -8.46 15.39
CA LEU A 322 9.96 -7.52 16.47
C LEU A 322 11.14 -7.69 17.42
N ALA A 323 11.90 -6.62 17.67
CA ALA A 323 12.96 -6.65 18.69
C ALA A 323 12.37 -7.24 19.97
N ASP A 324 13.10 -8.19 20.59
CA ASP A 324 12.60 -9.02 21.69
C ASP A 324 11.67 -8.23 22.62
N SER A 325 10.44 -8.73 22.71
CA SER A 325 9.27 -8.12 23.36
C SER A 325 9.45 -7.64 24.81
N ALA A 326 10.62 -7.86 25.40
CA ALA A 326 11.02 -7.34 26.70
C ALA A 326 10.95 -5.80 26.80
N LEU A 327 11.15 -5.07 25.69
CA LEU A 327 11.11 -3.59 25.69
C LEU A 327 9.71 -2.99 25.41
N LEU A 328 8.74 -3.77 24.94
CA LEU A 328 7.36 -3.31 24.71
C LEU A 328 6.47 -3.43 25.97
N SER A 329 7.06 -3.82 27.10
CA SER A 329 6.42 -3.83 28.42
C SER A 329 6.61 -2.54 29.23
N VAL A 330 7.23 -1.50 28.65
CA VAL A 330 7.46 -0.23 29.36
C VAL A 330 6.28 0.73 29.17
N LYS A 331 5.39 0.66 30.18
CA LYS A 331 4.40 1.64 30.69
C LYS A 331 3.35 2.23 29.75
#